data_AF-A0A960SFA5-F1
#
_entry.id   AF-A0A960SFA5-F1
#
_cell.length_a   1.000
_cell.length_b   1.000
_cell.length_c   1.000
_cell.angle_alpha   90.00
_cell.angle_beta   90.00
_cell.angle_gamma   90.00
#
_symmetry.space_group_name_H-M   'P 1'
#
loop_
_entity.id
_entity.type
_entity.pdbx_description
1 polymer ?
#
loop_
_entity_poly.entity_id
_entity_poly.type
_entity_poly.pdbx_seq_one_letter_code
_entity_poly.pdbx_strand_id
1 'polypeptide(L)'
;MGEITSSYRRWLYASALLFLMIATEPLAAQTRSFDIEAGDANATLREFAKQARADVVMDRMDVQGVQTKEVSGLLEPRIALELMLQDTLLIFNEDQETGAFAVTRAPAAMLEPDAYSSAASSLDANQQLMQETEMNTSRNNWLKTLTAVLSIGLVGSGGQLAAQDNADDIFELSPFTVDESSDVGYLATNTLAGTRLNTELKDVGAAISVMTEEFFNDTGATDGATALSYALNIDVGGDQGNYAGGFTAGPTGSDQSEQRKTPQAGQRVRGLDAASLTRDYFLTDIPFDTYNTSRVTISRGPNSLLFGIGSPGGVINNSLKKANVGSNFNEISLRLGERSSHRETIDINRVILDGRLAIRIAGLNDKF
;
A
#
# COMPACT_ATOMS: atom_id res chain seq x y z
N MET A 1 -36.85 23.67 64.58
CA MET A 1 -37.18 22.32 64.07
C MET A 1 -36.59 22.22 62.68
N GLY A 2 -35.58 21.44 62.32
CA GLY A 2 -34.74 20.42 62.97
C GLY A 2 -33.95 19.77 61.82
N GLU A 3 -32.63 19.67 62.00
CA GLU A 3 -31.60 18.74 61.43
C GLU A 3 -31.87 18.07 60.05
N ILE A 4 -30.90 17.99 59.13
CA ILE A 4 -29.79 17.02 59.18
C ILE A 4 -28.63 17.48 58.27
N THR A 5 -27.43 17.26 58.79
CA THR A 5 -26.06 17.50 58.30
C THR A 5 -25.63 16.64 57.10
N SER A 6 -24.70 17.11 56.26
CA SER A 6 -23.29 16.65 56.29
C SER A 6 -22.49 16.96 55.01
N SER A 7 -21.24 17.33 55.28
CA SER A 7 -20.05 17.45 54.45
C SER A 7 -19.66 16.20 53.64
N TYR A 8 -19.53 16.31 52.31
CA TYR A 8 -18.64 15.46 51.50
C TYR A 8 -18.13 16.21 50.25
N ARG A 9 -17.00 16.89 50.40
CA ARG A 9 -16.11 17.33 49.31
C ARG A 9 -14.83 16.53 49.46
N ARG A 10 -14.26 16.06 48.34
CA ARG A 10 -12.95 15.38 48.14
C ARG A 10 -12.98 13.86 48.20
N TRP A 11 -13.35 13.20 47.10
CA TRP A 11 -12.83 11.89 46.67
C TRP A 11 -13.12 11.78 45.16
N LEU A 12 -12.08 11.83 44.32
CA LEU A 12 -12.01 11.22 42.97
C LEU A 12 -10.69 11.61 42.25
N TYR A 13 -9.55 11.29 42.87
CA TYR A 13 -8.29 11.10 42.14
C TYR A 13 -7.46 10.08 42.91
N ALA A 14 -7.47 8.83 42.45
CA ALA A 14 -6.39 7.84 42.57
C ALA A 14 -6.96 6.43 42.43
N SER A 15 -6.91 5.87 41.22
CA SER A 15 -6.62 4.45 41.05
C SER A 15 -6.33 4.11 39.58
N ALA A 16 -5.09 3.65 39.39
CA ALA A 16 -4.68 2.60 38.45
C ALA A 16 -4.79 2.87 36.94
N LEU A 17 -3.64 2.98 36.28
CA LEU A 17 -3.23 2.00 35.27
C LEU A 17 -1.71 2.08 35.06
N LEU A 18 -1.03 1.13 35.70
CA LEU A 18 0.37 0.79 35.48
C LEU A 18 0.39 -0.11 34.23
N PHE A 19 0.80 0.43 33.07
CA PHE A 19 0.97 -0.39 31.87
C PHE A 19 2.34 -1.07 31.93
N LEU A 20 2.31 -2.39 32.11
CA LEU A 20 3.46 -3.27 31.98
C LEU A 20 3.78 -3.39 30.48
N MET A 21 4.83 -2.70 30.01
CA MET A 21 5.40 -2.93 28.68
C MET A 21 6.07 -4.31 28.68
N ILE A 22 5.39 -5.30 28.09
CA ILE A 22 6.03 -6.53 27.65
C ILE A 22 6.65 -6.20 26.30
N ALA A 23 7.97 -6.12 26.22
CA ALA A 23 8.67 -6.11 24.95
C ALA A 23 8.45 -7.46 24.28
N THR A 24 7.54 -7.51 23.31
CA THR A 24 7.46 -8.62 22.35
C THR A 24 8.57 -8.40 21.34
N GLU A 25 9.65 -9.18 21.44
CA GLU A 25 10.62 -9.24 20.35
C GLU A 25 9.92 -9.76 19.08
N PRO A 26 10.19 -9.17 17.89
CA PRO A 26 9.62 -9.66 16.64
C PRO A 26 10.03 -11.12 16.42
N LEU A 27 9.05 -11.94 16.03
CA LEU A 27 9.18 -13.39 15.85
C LEU A 27 10.30 -13.81 14.87
N ALA A 28 10.77 -12.88 14.03
CA ALA A 28 11.77 -13.06 12.99
C ALA A 28 13.24 -13.05 13.48
N ALA A 29 13.53 -12.52 14.67
CA ALA A 29 14.90 -12.46 15.21
C ALA A 29 15.37 -13.79 15.85
N GLN A 30 14.52 -14.82 15.86
CA GLN A 30 14.86 -16.11 16.45
C GLN A 30 15.70 -16.95 15.47
N THR A 31 16.89 -17.37 15.89
CA THR A 31 17.75 -18.26 15.11
C THR A 31 17.03 -19.58 14.79
N ARG A 32 17.13 -20.00 13.53
CA ARG A 32 16.55 -21.24 12.99
C ARG A 32 17.64 -22.09 12.38
N SER A 33 17.43 -23.41 12.39
CA SER A 33 18.31 -24.33 11.68
C SER A 33 17.92 -24.31 10.21
N PHE A 34 18.86 -23.93 9.36
CA PHE A 34 18.73 -24.02 7.91
C PHE A 34 19.58 -25.17 7.39
N ASP A 35 19.06 -25.87 6.39
CA ASP A 35 19.73 -26.92 5.61
C ASP A 35 19.10 -26.90 4.21
N ILE A 36 19.60 -26.01 3.36
CA ILE A 36 19.07 -25.75 2.02
C ILE A 36 20.20 -25.96 1.02
N GLU A 37 20.04 -26.92 0.11
CA GLU A 37 21.03 -27.18 -0.95
C GLU A 37 21.04 -26.05 -2.00
N ALA A 38 22.17 -25.89 -2.69
CA ALA A 38 22.24 -24.99 -3.84
C ALA A 38 21.34 -25.50 -4.98
N GLY A 39 20.54 -24.63 -5.57
CA GLY A 39 19.55 -25.04 -6.58
C GLY A 39 18.73 -23.88 -7.14
N ASP A 40 17.68 -24.23 -7.89
CA ASP A 40 16.78 -23.24 -8.51
C ASP A 40 16.10 -22.38 -7.44
N ALA A 41 16.19 -21.05 -7.59
CA ALA A 41 15.72 -20.08 -6.61
C ALA A 41 14.26 -20.25 -6.23
N ASN A 42 13.39 -20.67 -7.15
CA ASN A 42 11.98 -20.88 -6.84
C ASN A 42 11.78 -22.09 -5.91
N ALA A 43 12.61 -23.12 -6.01
CA ALA A 43 12.55 -24.29 -5.13
C ALA A 43 13.18 -23.98 -3.76
N THR A 44 14.38 -23.43 -3.76
CA THR A 44 15.16 -23.17 -2.55
C THR A 44 14.55 -22.06 -1.69
N LEU A 45 13.93 -21.02 -2.27
CA LEU A 45 13.27 -19.95 -1.49
C LEU A 45 11.99 -20.44 -0.79
N ARG A 46 11.29 -21.43 -1.38
CA ARG A 46 10.16 -22.10 -0.72
C ARG A 46 10.63 -22.98 0.43
N GLU A 47 11.79 -23.61 0.27
CA GLU A 47 12.40 -24.40 1.34
C GLU A 47 12.87 -23.51 2.49
N PHE A 48 13.48 -22.37 2.16
CA PHE A 48 13.79 -21.32 3.11
C PHE A 48 12.55 -20.86 3.89
N ALA A 49 11.45 -20.52 3.21
CA ALA A 49 10.20 -20.10 3.86
C ALA A 49 9.71 -21.14 4.89
N LYS A 50 9.76 -22.43 4.52
CA LYS A 50 9.36 -23.54 5.41
C LYS A 50 10.26 -23.66 6.64
N GLN A 51 11.58 -23.55 6.47
CA GLN A 51 12.55 -23.69 7.55
C GLN A 51 12.57 -22.44 8.46
N ALA A 52 12.40 -21.25 7.87
CA ALA A 52 12.30 -19.98 8.58
C ALA A 52 10.98 -19.82 9.36
N ARG A 53 9.90 -20.48 8.90
CA ARG A 53 8.51 -20.22 9.31
C ARG A 53 8.13 -18.75 9.10
N ALA A 54 8.58 -18.20 7.99
CA ALA A 54 8.31 -16.83 7.57
C ALA A 54 7.68 -16.86 6.17
N ASP A 55 6.78 -15.93 5.92
CA ASP A 55 6.17 -15.78 4.60
C ASP A 55 7.22 -15.18 3.64
N VAL A 56 7.35 -15.79 2.46
CA VAL A 56 8.24 -15.31 1.41
C VAL A 56 7.41 -15.00 0.17
N VAL A 57 7.37 -13.73 -0.19
CA VAL A 57 6.70 -13.22 -1.39
C VAL A 57 7.74 -13.07 -2.49
N MET A 58 7.49 -13.68 -3.65
CA MET A 58 8.39 -13.63 -4.80
C MET A 58 7.61 -13.78 -6.11
N ASP A 59 8.03 -13.07 -7.14
CA ASP A 59 7.51 -13.26 -8.50
C ASP A 59 8.26 -14.41 -9.19
N ARG A 60 7.52 -15.32 -9.83
CA ARG A 60 8.08 -16.43 -10.60
C ARG A 60 9.02 -15.93 -11.70
N MET A 61 8.73 -14.79 -12.32
CA MET A 61 9.53 -14.23 -13.41
C MET A 61 10.86 -13.66 -12.92
N ASP A 62 10.91 -13.13 -11.70
CA ASP A 62 12.12 -12.56 -11.10
C ASP A 62 13.12 -13.64 -10.70
N VAL A 63 12.63 -14.76 -10.16
CA VAL A 63 13.47 -15.87 -9.66
C VAL A 63 13.81 -16.91 -10.74
N GLN A 64 13.19 -16.84 -11.92
CA GLN A 64 13.37 -17.83 -12.98
C GLN A 64 14.83 -17.89 -13.48
N GLY A 65 15.43 -19.08 -13.42
CA GLY A 65 16.78 -19.31 -13.92
C GLY A 65 17.90 -18.79 -13.01
N VAL A 66 17.57 -18.31 -11.82
CA VAL A 66 18.56 -17.96 -10.79
C VAL A 66 18.87 -19.20 -9.96
N GLN A 67 20.17 -19.42 -9.68
CA GLN A 67 20.64 -20.48 -8.80
C GLN A 67 21.10 -19.87 -7.49
N THR A 68 20.56 -20.35 -6.38
CA THR A 68 20.91 -19.88 -5.03
C THR A 68 22.03 -20.74 -4.46
N LYS A 69 22.74 -20.18 -3.48
CA LYS A 69 23.78 -20.91 -2.76
C LYS A 69 23.21 -21.82 -1.68
N GLU A 70 24.01 -22.81 -1.31
CA GLU A 70 23.75 -23.65 -0.15
C GLU A 70 23.84 -22.81 1.13
N VAL A 71 22.88 -23.02 2.04
CA VAL A 71 22.89 -22.42 3.37
C VAL A 71 22.58 -23.48 4.40
N SER A 72 23.55 -23.74 5.27
CA SER A 72 23.43 -24.70 6.36
C SER A 72 23.91 -24.12 7.68
N GLY A 73 23.18 -24.42 8.76
CA GLY A 73 23.54 -24.02 10.13
C GLY A 73 22.44 -23.25 10.87
N LEU A 74 22.74 -22.89 12.11
CA LEU A 74 21.87 -22.07 12.96
C LEU A 74 22.08 -20.59 12.63
N LEU A 75 21.15 -20.03 11.87
CA LEU A 75 21.23 -18.65 11.38
C LEU A 75 19.92 -17.91 11.69
N GLU A 76 19.98 -16.60 11.77
CA GLU A 76 18.77 -15.79 11.70
C GLU A 76 18.21 -15.85 10.26
N PRO A 77 16.88 -15.92 10.06
CA PRO A 77 16.28 -16.02 8.73
C PRO A 77 16.80 -14.98 7.74
N ARG A 78 16.96 -13.72 8.18
CA ARG A 78 17.55 -12.64 7.37
C ARG A 78 18.96 -12.99 6.87
N ILE A 79 19.83 -13.46 7.76
CA ILE A 79 21.23 -13.78 7.44
C ILE A 79 21.29 -15.00 6.51
N ALA A 80 20.45 -16.00 6.76
CA ALA A 80 20.33 -17.17 5.89
C ALA A 80 19.90 -16.77 4.48
N LEU A 81 18.90 -15.89 4.35
CA LEU A 81 18.44 -15.40 3.06
C LEU A 81 19.51 -14.57 2.34
N GLU A 82 20.25 -13.74 3.07
CA GLU A 82 21.37 -12.96 2.52
C GLU A 82 22.49 -13.85 1.97
N LEU A 83 22.90 -14.89 2.72
CA LEU A 83 23.91 -15.86 2.25
C LEU A 83 23.42 -16.66 1.04
N MET A 84 22.14 -17.02 1.04
CA MET A 84 21.51 -17.80 -0.03
C MET A 84 21.45 -17.01 -1.35
N LEU A 85 21.19 -15.70 -1.26
CA LEU A 85 21.09 -14.79 -2.41
C LEU A 85 22.42 -14.12 -2.78
N GLN A 86 23.50 -14.42 -2.05
CA GLN A 86 24.82 -13.88 -2.35
C GLN A 86 25.26 -14.25 -3.77
N ASP A 87 25.80 -13.28 -4.51
CA ASP A 87 26.22 -13.40 -5.91
C ASP A 87 25.07 -13.71 -6.90
N THR A 88 23.83 -13.53 -6.47
CA THR A 88 22.66 -13.53 -7.35
C THR A 88 22.23 -12.10 -7.66
N LEU A 89 21.38 -11.94 -8.68
CA LEU A 89 20.72 -10.67 -8.96
C LEU A 89 19.46 -10.46 -8.11
N LEU A 90 19.24 -11.28 -7.08
CA LEU A 90 18.07 -11.17 -6.22
C LEU A 90 18.43 -10.35 -4.98
N ILE A 91 17.51 -9.46 -4.62
CA ILE A 91 17.54 -8.68 -3.38
C ILE A 91 16.29 -9.02 -2.59
N PHE A 92 16.32 -8.76 -1.29
CA PHE A 92 15.17 -8.97 -0.43
C PHE A 92 14.91 -7.77 0.48
N ASN A 93 13.65 -7.58 0.84
CA ASN A 93 13.21 -6.67 1.89
C ASN A 93 12.41 -7.47 2.93
N GLU A 94 12.55 -7.14 4.21
CA GLU A 94 11.80 -7.75 5.29
C GLU A 94 10.86 -6.71 5.88
N ASP A 95 9.58 -7.04 5.95
CA ASP A 95 8.56 -6.25 6.63
C ASP A 95 8.76 -6.36 8.15
N GLN A 96 8.98 -5.23 8.82
CA GLN A 96 9.26 -5.20 10.26
C GLN A 96 8.03 -5.48 11.14
N GLU A 97 6.82 -5.36 10.61
CA GLU A 97 5.58 -5.64 11.35
C GLU A 97 5.19 -7.12 11.25
N THR A 98 5.35 -7.71 10.06
CA THR A 98 4.89 -9.08 9.78
C THR A 98 6.02 -10.13 9.81
N GLY A 99 7.28 -9.72 9.64
CA GLY A 99 8.42 -10.63 9.48
C GLY A 99 8.45 -11.37 8.15
N ALA A 100 7.65 -10.92 7.16
CA ALA A 100 7.62 -11.48 5.82
C ALA A 100 8.78 -10.96 4.97
N PHE A 101 9.31 -11.81 4.09
CA PHE A 101 10.39 -11.47 3.16
C PHE A 101 9.85 -11.30 1.74
N ALA A 102 10.06 -10.15 1.12
CA ALA A 102 9.80 -9.92 -0.30
C ALA A 102 11.12 -10.04 -1.09
N VAL A 103 11.21 -11.00 -2.01
CA VAL A 103 12.39 -11.24 -2.86
C VAL A 103 12.11 -10.78 -4.29
N THR A 104 12.95 -9.90 -4.82
CA THR A 104 12.81 -9.30 -6.16
C THR A 104 14.14 -9.24 -6.89
N ARG A 105 14.13 -9.02 -8.21
CA ARG A 105 15.37 -8.89 -8.98
C ARG A 105 15.90 -7.45 -8.93
N ALA A 106 17.19 -7.29 -8.61
CA ALA A 106 17.88 -6.02 -8.63
C ALA A 106 17.84 -5.38 -10.03
N PRO A 107 17.50 -4.09 -10.15
CA PRO A 107 17.49 -3.40 -11.43
C PRO A 107 18.91 -3.29 -11.99
N ALA A 108 19.06 -3.52 -13.31
CA ALA A 108 20.37 -3.53 -14.00
C ALA A 108 21.22 -2.26 -13.81
N ALA A 109 20.60 -1.13 -13.44
CA ALA A 109 21.28 0.13 -13.12
C ALA A 109 22.20 0.05 -11.88
N MET A 110 22.05 -0.97 -11.03
CA MET A 110 22.92 -1.21 -9.87
C MET A 110 24.19 -2.01 -10.20
N LEU A 111 24.36 -2.46 -11.45
CA LEU A 111 25.47 -3.32 -11.89
C LEU A 111 26.58 -2.59 -12.67
N GLU A 112 26.47 -1.28 -12.89
CA GLU A 112 27.46 -0.49 -13.64
C GLU A 112 28.49 0.17 -12.69
N PRO A 113 29.81 -0.10 -12.83
CA PRO A 113 30.85 0.43 -11.92
C PRO A 113 31.08 1.94 -11.98
N ASP A 114 30.51 2.65 -12.96
CA ASP A 114 30.96 4.02 -13.32
C ASP A 114 29.92 5.12 -13.01
N ALA A 115 28.77 4.78 -12.42
CA ALA A 115 27.71 5.75 -12.13
C ALA A 115 27.96 6.65 -10.90
N TYR A 116 29.14 6.57 -10.27
CA TYR A 116 29.47 7.32 -9.04
C TYR A 116 30.25 8.63 -9.26
N SER A 117 30.66 8.98 -10.48
CA SER A 117 31.47 10.19 -10.72
C SER A 117 30.66 11.52 -10.70
N SER A 118 29.36 11.47 -10.97
CA SER A 118 28.49 12.67 -10.95
C SER A 118 27.68 12.83 -9.66
N ALA A 119 27.53 11.78 -8.85
CA ALA A 119 26.87 11.83 -7.55
C ALA A 119 27.82 12.24 -6.41
N ALA A 120 29.12 11.92 -6.52
CA ALA A 120 30.10 12.29 -5.49
C ALA A 120 30.25 13.81 -5.30
N SER A 121 30.16 14.58 -6.40
CA SER A 121 30.29 16.05 -6.35
C SER A 121 29.08 16.77 -5.71
N SER A 122 27.91 16.14 -5.69
CA SER A 122 26.71 16.67 -5.01
C SER A 122 26.56 16.15 -3.58
N LEU A 123 27.18 15.01 -3.25
CA LEU A 123 27.30 14.53 -1.86
C LEU A 123 28.29 15.36 -1.05
N ASP A 124 29.43 15.78 -1.62
CA ASP A 124 30.41 16.61 -0.92
C ASP A 124 29.82 17.96 -0.47
N ALA A 125 28.93 18.55 -1.30
CA ALA A 125 28.22 19.79 -0.99
C ALA A 125 27.18 19.64 0.14
N ASN A 126 26.55 18.46 0.25
CA ASN A 126 25.56 18.18 1.29
C ASN A 126 26.20 17.65 2.59
N GLN A 127 27.36 16.98 2.51
CA GLN A 127 28.12 16.51 3.68
C GLN A 127 28.77 17.66 4.46
N GLN A 128 29.18 18.74 3.79
CA GLN A 128 29.67 19.94 4.47
C GLN A 128 28.56 20.66 5.27
N LEU A 129 27.32 20.63 4.78
CA LEU A 129 26.15 21.18 5.49
C LEU A 129 25.72 20.30 6.69
N MET A 130 25.93 18.98 6.59
CA MET A 130 25.65 18.02 7.67
C MET A 130 26.73 18.04 8.76
N GLN A 131 28.01 18.27 8.41
CA GLN A 131 29.09 18.38 9.39
C GLN A 131 28.99 19.62 10.29
N GLU A 132 28.41 20.72 9.82
CA GLU A 132 28.10 21.88 10.67
C GLU A 132 26.95 21.59 11.65
N THR A 133 26.04 20.68 11.31
CA THR A 133 24.86 20.36 12.15
C THR A 133 25.12 19.22 13.14
N GLU A 134 26.03 18.28 12.85
CA GLU A 134 26.30 17.13 13.72
C GLU A 134 27.36 17.36 14.82
N MET A 135 28.05 18.50 14.85
CA MET A 135 29.07 18.79 15.88
C MET A 135 28.54 19.07 17.30
N ASN A 136 27.23 19.00 17.57
CA ASN A 136 26.66 19.40 18.88
C ASN A 136 25.95 18.30 19.68
N THR A 137 26.25 17.02 19.49
CA THR A 137 25.75 16.00 20.46
C THR A 137 26.77 14.90 20.75
N SER A 138 27.70 15.25 21.64
CA SER A 138 28.57 14.30 22.33
C SER A 138 27.76 13.50 23.36
N ARG A 139 27.99 12.17 23.45
CA ARG A 139 28.86 11.53 24.48
C ARG A 139 28.33 10.16 24.98
N ASN A 140 29.29 9.22 25.06
CA ASN A 140 29.40 8.03 25.93
C ASN A 140 28.66 6.75 25.52
N ASN A 141 29.40 5.73 25.04
CA ASN A 141 30.23 4.75 25.78
C ASN A 141 29.37 3.76 26.57
N TRP A 142 29.51 2.44 26.32
CA TRP A 142 30.36 1.54 27.14
C TRP A 142 29.97 0.05 27.05
N LEU A 143 31.03 -0.79 26.98
CA LEU A 143 31.14 -2.25 26.88
C LEU A 143 30.13 -3.14 27.64
N LYS A 144 29.91 -4.37 27.10
CA LYS A 144 30.33 -5.69 27.66
C LYS A 144 29.59 -6.84 26.92
N THR A 145 30.22 -7.67 26.08
CA THR A 145 31.10 -8.86 26.32
C THR A 145 30.42 -10.13 26.86
N LEU A 146 30.62 -11.24 26.10
CA LEU A 146 30.92 -12.64 26.52
C LEU A 146 29.77 -13.46 27.17
N THR A 147 29.54 -14.77 26.99
CA THR A 147 30.39 -15.93 26.62
C THR A 147 29.53 -17.23 26.50
N ALA A 148 30.03 -18.22 25.73
CA ALA A 148 30.07 -19.68 26.01
C ALA A 148 28.77 -20.53 26.07
N VAL A 149 28.69 -21.82 25.72
CA VAL A 149 29.40 -22.85 24.90
C VAL A 149 28.70 -24.20 25.24
N LEU A 150 28.65 -25.12 24.26
CA LEU A 150 28.50 -26.59 24.38
C LEU A 150 27.12 -27.21 24.71
N SER A 151 26.62 -28.06 23.80
CA SER A 151 26.66 -29.53 24.01
C SER A 151 26.22 -30.31 22.76
N ILE A 152 27.09 -31.24 22.35
CA ILE A 152 26.96 -32.25 21.30
C ILE A 152 26.24 -33.50 21.87
N GLY A 153 25.41 -34.16 21.04
CA GLY A 153 25.05 -35.58 21.19
C GLY A 153 23.84 -35.95 20.31
N LEU A 154 24.00 -36.54 19.12
CA LEU A 154 24.24 -37.96 18.75
C LEU A 154 22.96 -38.76 18.44
N VAL A 155 22.95 -39.35 17.22
CA VAL A 155 22.25 -40.57 16.73
C VAL A 155 20.83 -40.45 16.16
N GLY A 156 20.66 -40.94 14.92
CA GLY A 156 19.39 -41.56 14.52
C GLY A 156 19.04 -41.51 13.03
N SER A 157 19.76 -42.25 12.19
CA SER A 157 19.43 -42.56 10.80
C SER A 157 18.04 -43.17 10.60
N GLY A 158 17.32 -42.73 9.56
CA GLY A 158 16.07 -43.36 9.11
C GLY A 158 15.51 -42.69 7.86
N GLY A 159 16.15 -42.90 6.71
CA GLY A 159 15.61 -42.49 5.42
C GLY A 159 14.40 -43.34 5.02
N GLN A 160 13.33 -42.68 4.62
CA GLN A 160 12.24 -43.27 3.84
C GLN A 160 11.78 -42.24 2.81
N LEU A 161 12.23 -42.46 1.58
CA LEU A 161 11.72 -41.86 0.36
C LEU A 161 10.24 -42.27 0.22
N ALA A 162 9.33 -41.31 0.39
CA ALA A 162 7.93 -41.47 0.02
C ALA A 162 7.71 -40.79 -1.34
N ALA A 163 7.19 -41.59 -2.27
CA ALA A 163 6.91 -41.24 -3.65
C ALA A 163 5.90 -40.09 -3.76
N GLN A 164 6.13 -39.27 -4.79
CA GLN A 164 5.37 -38.10 -5.17
C GLN A 164 4.03 -38.52 -5.79
N ASP A 165 2.95 -38.35 -5.04
CA ASP A 165 1.57 -38.49 -5.52
C ASP A 165 1.18 -37.15 -6.16
N ASN A 166 1.29 -37.05 -7.49
CA ASN A 166 0.78 -35.92 -8.25
C ASN A 166 -0.73 -36.12 -8.45
N ALA A 167 -1.52 -35.59 -7.52
CA ALA A 167 -2.92 -35.29 -7.78
C ALA A 167 -2.98 -33.88 -8.38
N ASP A 168 -3.67 -33.74 -9.51
CA ASP A 168 -3.96 -32.48 -10.17
C ASP A 168 -4.53 -31.45 -9.17
N ASP A 169 -3.72 -30.47 -8.77
CA ASP A 169 -4.17 -29.32 -7.99
C ASP A 169 -5.17 -28.53 -8.85
N ILE A 170 -6.46 -28.64 -8.52
CA ILE A 170 -7.49 -27.76 -9.03
C ILE A 170 -7.20 -26.37 -8.45
N PHE A 171 -6.56 -25.52 -9.24
CA PHE A 171 -6.33 -24.13 -8.87
C PHE A 171 -7.65 -23.35 -8.94
N GLU A 172 -8.21 -23.03 -7.77
CA GLU A 172 -9.24 -22.00 -7.68
C GLU A 172 -8.56 -20.64 -7.94
N LEU A 173 -8.81 -20.07 -9.11
CA LEU A 173 -8.30 -18.75 -9.45
C LEU A 173 -8.93 -17.72 -8.50
N SER A 174 -8.09 -16.91 -7.88
CA SER A 174 -8.55 -15.78 -7.07
C SER A 174 -9.47 -14.89 -7.93
N PRO A 175 -10.64 -14.48 -7.41
CA PRO A 175 -11.51 -13.57 -8.13
C PRO A 175 -10.72 -12.29 -8.46
N PHE A 176 -10.88 -11.79 -9.68
CA PHE A 176 -10.17 -10.62 -10.20
C PHE A 176 -10.48 -9.39 -9.34
N THR A 177 -9.67 -9.18 -8.32
CA THR A 177 -9.76 -8.06 -7.39
C THR A 177 -8.44 -7.34 -7.44
N VAL A 178 -8.53 -6.02 -7.57
CA VAL A 178 -7.38 -5.16 -7.35
C VAL A 178 -7.26 -5.04 -5.85
N ASP A 179 -6.10 -5.44 -5.35
CA ASP A 179 -5.69 -5.16 -3.98
C ASP A 179 -4.90 -3.85 -3.97
N GLU A 180 -5.23 -3.02 -2.99
CA GLU A 180 -4.62 -1.72 -2.73
C GLU A 180 -3.45 -1.83 -1.75
N SER A 181 -3.22 -3.01 -1.16
CA SER A 181 -2.10 -3.28 -0.25
C SER A 181 -0.72 -3.02 -0.87
N SER A 182 -0.61 -3.05 -2.21
CA SER A 182 0.62 -2.80 -2.94
C SER A 182 0.80 -1.33 -3.38
N ASP A 183 -0.13 -0.44 -3.05
CA ASP A 183 0.01 0.99 -3.31
C ASP A 183 0.93 1.61 -2.24
N VAL A 184 1.87 2.45 -2.65
CA VAL A 184 2.81 3.14 -1.75
C VAL A 184 2.67 4.64 -1.95
N GLY A 185 2.05 5.34 -1.00
CA GLY A 185 1.81 6.76 -1.15
C GLY A 185 0.85 7.05 -2.30
N TYR A 186 1.32 7.86 -3.24
CA TYR A 186 0.60 8.20 -4.47
C TYR A 186 0.87 7.20 -5.61
N LEU A 187 1.78 6.25 -5.42
CA LEU A 187 2.15 5.28 -6.43
C LEU A 187 1.23 4.06 -6.35
N ALA A 188 0.35 3.93 -7.33
CA ALA A 188 -0.27 2.64 -7.63
C ALA A 188 0.67 1.80 -8.49
N THR A 189 0.67 0.48 -8.28
CA THR A 189 1.53 -0.47 -9.01
C THR A 189 0.78 -1.28 -10.07
N ASN A 190 -0.54 -1.43 -9.91
CA ASN A 190 -1.38 -2.28 -10.73
C ASN A 190 -2.72 -1.63 -11.14
N THR A 191 -3.42 -2.25 -12.09
CA THR A 191 -4.75 -1.79 -12.53
C THR A 191 -5.53 -2.89 -13.26
N LEU A 192 -6.87 -2.80 -13.22
CA LEU A 192 -7.77 -3.55 -14.13
C LEU A 192 -8.08 -2.78 -15.41
N ALA A 193 -7.75 -1.48 -15.48
CA ALA A 193 -7.99 -0.69 -16.67
C ALA A 193 -7.08 -1.16 -17.80
N GLY A 194 -7.62 -1.26 -19.02
CA GLY A 194 -6.84 -1.62 -20.19
C GLY A 194 -6.64 -3.12 -20.46
N THR A 195 -6.91 -4.02 -19.50
CA THR A 195 -6.90 -5.48 -19.75
C THR A 195 -8.05 -6.26 -19.08
N ARG A 196 -8.77 -5.68 -18.10
CA ARG A 196 -9.67 -6.36 -17.16
C ARG A 196 -9.01 -7.45 -16.30
N LEU A 197 -7.69 -7.54 -16.35
CA LEU A 197 -6.88 -8.43 -15.53
C LEU A 197 -6.06 -7.57 -14.59
N ASN A 198 -5.78 -8.05 -13.39
CA ASN A 198 -4.87 -7.33 -12.51
C ASN A 198 -3.48 -7.32 -13.15
N THR A 199 -3.10 -6.18 -13.74
CA THR A 199 -1.88 -6.03 -14.55
C THR A 199 -1.04 -4.91 -13.97
N GLU A 200 0.28 -5.10 -13.91
CA GLU A 200 1.19 -4.03 -13.51
C GLU A 200 1.10 -2.85 -14.48
N LEU A 201 1.10 -1.63 -13.96
CA LEU A 201 0.92 -0.42 -14.78
C LEU A 201 1.99 -0.29 -15.88
N LYS A 202 3.21 -0.80 -15.65
CA LYS A 202 4.31 -0.80 -16.63
C LYS A 202 4.02 -1.66 -17.87
N ASP A 203 3.18 -2.69 -17.72
CA ASP A 203 2.85 -3.66 -18.77
C ASP A 203 1.56 -3.30 -19.50
N VAL A 204 0.85 -2.26 -19.07
CA VAL A 204 -0.37 -1.81 -19.74
C VAL A 204 -0.01 -0.84 -20.88
N GLY A 205 -0.31 -1.25 -22.11
CA GLY A 205 -0.10 -0.45 -23.33
C GLY A 205 -1.08 0.72 -23.51
N ALA A 206 -1.56 1.34 -22.43
CA ALA A 206 -2.52 2.45 -22.46
C ALA A 206 -2.15 3.54 -21.45
N ALA A 207 -2.57 4.78 -21.73
CA ALA A 207 -2.29 5.91 -20.86
C ALA A 207 -3.22 5.90 -19.63
N ILE A 208 -2.78 5.23 -18.56
CA ILE A 208 -3.52 5.11 -17.30
C ILE A 208 -2.85 5.96 -16.23
N SER A 209 -3.65 6.61 -15.39
CA SER A 209 -3.21 7.17 -14.11
C SER A 209 -4.16 6.75 -13.01
N VAL A 210 -3.62 6.52 -11.83
CA VAL A 210 -4.40 6.16 -10.65
C VAL A 210 -4.17 7.24 -9.60
N MET A 211 -5.24 7.70 -8.97
CA MET A 211 -5.21 8.59 -7.82
C MET A 211 -5.59 7.74 -6.60
N THR A 212 -4.68 7.66 -5.63
CA THR A 212 -4.83 6.83 -4.43
C THR A 212 -5.55 7.59 -3.32
N GLU A 213 -5.97 6.87 -2.27
CA GLU A 213 -6.58 7.46 -1.09
C GLU A 213 -5.67 8.51 -0.42
N GLU A 214 -4.37 8.23 -0.30
CA GLU A 214 -3.40 9.17 0.30
C GLU A 214 -3.31 10.48 -0.50
N PHE A 215 -3.39 10.40 -1.83
CA PHE A 215 -3.44 11.59 -2.68
C PHE A 215 -4.65 12.47 -2.36
N PHE A 216 -5.84 11.87 -2.17
CA PHE A 216 -7.05 12.62 -1.84
C PHE A 216 -6.93 13.32 -0.48
N ASN A 217 -6.41 12.60 0.51
CA ASN A 217 -6.25 13.11 1.87
C ASN A 217 -5.28 14.28 1.93
N ASP A 218 -4.13 14.18 1.26
CA ASP A 218 -3.09 15.20 1.30
C ASP A 218 -3.44 16.45 0.48
N THR A 219 -4.06 16.26 -0.68
CA THR A 219 -4.55 17.40 -1.49
C THR A 219 -5.82 18.03 -0.92
N GLY A 220 -6.47 17.35 0.03
CA GLY A 220 -7.76 17.74 0.55
C GLY A 220 -8.87 17.71 -0.51
N ALA A 221 -8.70 16.92 -1.57
CA ALA A 221 -9.69 16.74 -2.62
C ALA A 221 -10.83 15.88 -2.09
N THR A 222 -12.00 16.48 -1.87
CA THR A 222 -13.13 15.80 -1.21
C THR A 222 -14.13 15.19 -2.20
N ASP A 223 -14.27 15.78 -3.39
CA ASP A 223 -15.23 15.39 -4.41
C ASP A 223 -14.57 15.11 -5.76
N GLY A 224 -15.36 14.62 -6.71
CA GLY A 224 -14.87 14.30 -8.04
C GLY A 224 -14.43 15.50 -8.87
N ALA A 225 -15.00 16.69 -8.69
CA ALA A 225 -14.53 17.87 -9.41
C ALA A 225 -13.12 18.26 -8.96
N THR A 226 -12.92 18.32 -7.65
CA THR A 226 -11.66 18.70 -7.02
C THR A 226 -10.59 17.65 -7.30
N ALA A 227 -10.90 16.35 -7.12
CA ALA A 227 -9.97 15.26 -7.43
C ALA A 227 -9.55 15.28 -8.90
N LEU A 228 -10.51 15.37 -9.83
CA LEU A 228 -10.19 15.37 -11.27
C LEU A 228 -9.47 16.64 -11.73
N SER A 229 -9.53 17.74 -10.98
CA SER A 229 -8.79 18.97 -11.31
C SER A 229 -7.27 18.80 -11.18
N TYR A 230 -6.83 17.82 -10.38
CA TYR A 230 -5.42 17.39 -10.29
C TYR A 230 -5.05 16.29 -11.28
N ALA A 231 -6.02 15.71 -12.00
CA ALA A 231 -5.75 14.63 -12.92
C ALA A 231 -5.03 15.11 -14.19
N LEU A 232 -4.09 14.29 -14.67
CA LEU A 232 -3.31 14.64 -15.87
C LEU A 232 -4.20 14.63 -17.12
N ASN A 233 -4.10 15.69 -17.92
CA ASN A 233 -4.85 15.88 -19.16
C ASN A 233 -6.37 15.82 -18.99
N ILE A 234 -6.88 16.25 -17.83
CA ILE A 234 -8.31 16.44 -17.61
C ILE A 234 -8.57 17.92 -17.37
N ASP A 235 -9.50 18.45 -18.15
CA ASP A 235 -10.06 19.77 -17.93
C ASP A 235 -11.37 19.59 -17.16
N VAL A 236 -11.48 20.18 -15.97
CA VAL A 236 -12.70 20.28 -15.17
C VAL A 236 -13.26 21.68 -15.35
N GLY A 237 -14.47 21.75 -15.90
CA GLY A 237 -15.21 22.99 -16.09
C GLY A 237 -15.72 23.58 -14.77
N GLY A 238 -16.04 24.87 -14.79
CA GLY A 238 -16.70 25.57 -13.67
C GLY A 238 -15.74 26.38 -12.81
N ASP A 239 -16.29 27.15 -11.88
CA ASP A 239 -15.52 28.15 -11.10
C ASP A 239 -14.53 27.51 -10.12
N GLN A 240 -14.78 26.25 -9.75
CA GLN A 240 -13.90 25.43 -8.89
C GLN A 240 -13.02 24.46 -9.71
N GLY A 241 -13.14 24.48 -11.04
CA GLY A 241 -12.38 23.62 -11.94
C GLY A 241 -11.10 24.30 -12.46
N ASN A 242 -10.28 23.53 -13.18
CA ASN A 242 -9.06 24.03 -13.82
C ASN A 242 -9.30 24.60 -15.24
N TYR A 243 -10.55 24.65 -15.70
CA TYR A 243 -10.93 25.13 -17.03
C TYR A 243 -12.19 26.01 -17.00
N ALA A 244 -12.07 27.27 -17.44
CA ALA A 244 -13.16 28.23 -17.43
C ALA A 244 -14.28 27.95 -18.46
N GLY A 245 -13.99 27.18 -19.52
CA GLY A 245 -14.88 26.96 -20.67
C GLY A 245 -15.94 25.87 -20.45
N GLY A 246 -16.79 26.02 -19.44
CA GLY A 246 -17.83 25.06 -19.05
C GLY A 246 -18.79 24.64 -20.18
N PHE A 247 -19.44 23.49 -19.98
CA PHE A 247 -20.31 22.78 -20.94
C PHE A 247 -21.50 23.58 -21.47
N THR A 248 -21.78 24.76 -20.92
CA THR A 248 -22.79 25.69 -21.45
C THR A 248 -22.47 27.13 -20.99
N ALA A 249 -21.85 27.93 -21.86
CA ALA A 249 -21.75 29.37 -21.67
C ALA A 249 -23.05 30.03 -22.15
N GLY A 250 -23.94 30.39 -21.22
CA GLY A 250 -25.06 31.27 -21.52
C GLY A 250 -24.59 32.72 -21.64
N PRO A 251 -25.39 33.64 -22.21
CA PRO A 251 -25.04 35.06 -22.33
C PRO A 251 -24.82 35.77 -20.98
N THR A 252 -25.13 35.12 -19.85
CA THR A 252 -24.98 35.64 -18.48
C THR A 252 -23.97 34.86 -17.61
N GLY A 253 -23.23 33.88 -18.15
CA GLY A 253 -22.22 33.10 -17.41
C GLY A 253 -22.27 31.59 -17.69
N SER A 254 -21.40 30.83 -17.01
CA SER A 254 -21.42 29.36 -17.01
C SER A 254 -22.58 28.85 -16.14
N ASP A 255 -23.52 28.09 -16.71
CA ASP A 255 -24.53 27.41 -15.91
C ASP A 255 -23.91 26.18 -15.23
N GLN A 256 -23.66 26.30 -13.92
CA GLN A 256 -23.05 25.25 -13.10
C GLN A 256 -24.09 24.45 -12.31
N SER A 257 -25.37 24.61 -12.59
CA SER A 257 -26.44 23.95 -11.81
C SER A 257 -26.36 22.44 -11.84
N GLU A 258 -25.95 21.87 -12.97
CA GLU A 258 -25.73 20.43 -13.09
C GLU A 258 -24.41 20.00 -12.45
N GLN A 259 -23.33 20.77 -12.60
CA GLN A 259 -22.05 20.46 -11.93
C GLN A 259 -22.16 20.47 -10.40
N ARG A 260 -23.05 21.29 -9.81
CA ARG A 260 -23.33 21.22 -8.38
C ARG A 260 -24.02 19.92 -7.94
N LYS A 261 -24.74 19.25 -8.85
CA LYS A 261 -25.38 17.95 -8.60
C LYS A 261 -24.46 16.78 -8.94
N THR A 262 -23.62 16.95 -9.96
CA THR A 262 -22.70 15.93 -10.49
C THR A 262 -21.30 16.53 -10.70
N PRO A 263 -20.51 16.72 -9.63
CA PRO A 263 -19.22 17.42 -9.68
C PRO A 263 -18.25 16.86 -10.73
N GLN A 264 -18.20 15.53 -10.87
CA GLN A 264 -17.33 14.84 -11.81
C GLN A 264 -17.80 14.88 -13.28
N ALA A 265 -19.02 15.33 -13.57
CA ALA A 265 -19.59 15.25 -14.93
C ALA A 265 -19.03 16.34 -15.86
N GLY A 266 -18.63 17.48 -15.30
CA GLY A 266 -18.08 18.60 -16.04
C GLY A 266 -16.62 18.44 -16.40
N GLN A 267 -16.19 17.27 -16.86
CA GLN A 267 -14.81 17.00 -17.26
C GLN A 267 -14.69 16.69 -18.74
N ARG A 268 -13.57 17.05 -19.38
CA ARG A 268 -13.15 16.47 -20.66
C ARG A 268 -11.72 15.98 -20.58
N VAL A 269 -11.43 14.93 -21.32
CA VAL A 269 -10.11 14.31 -21.34
C VAL A 269 -9.38 14.68 -22.63
N ARG A 270 -8.13 15.15 -22.49
CA ARG A 270 -7.23 15.53 -23.60
C ARG A 270 -7.82 16.59 -24.55
N GLY A 271 -8.72 17.44 -24.05
CA GLY A 271 -9.39 18.46 -24.85
C GLY A 271 -10.43 17.92 -25.84
N LEU A 272 -10.79 16.64 -25.76
CA LEU A 272 -11.74 15.99 -26.67
C LEU A 272 -13.16 16.02 -26.09
N ASP A 273 -13.54 14.98 -25.38
CA ASP A 273 -14.90 14.73 -24.89
C ASP A 273 -14.84 14.28 -23.42
N ALA A 274 -16.00 14.27 -22.76
CA ALA A 274 -16.14 13.74 -21.42
C ALA A 274 -15.86 12.23 -21.41
N ALA A 275 -14.92 11.79 -20.57
CA ALA A 275 -14.77 10.36 -20.28
C ALA A 275 -16.06 9.79 -19.67
N SER A 276 -16.30 8.50 -19.92
CA SER A 276 -17.38 7.79 -19.28
C SER A 276 -17.06 7.53 -17.81
N LEU A 277 -18.06 7.72 -16.95
CA LEU A 277 -17.92 7.57 -15.50
C LEU A 277 -18.38 6.18 -15.09
N THR A 278 -17.51 5.44 -14.41
CA THR A 278 -17.83 4.11 -13.90
C THR A 278 -17.54 4.00 -12.43
N ARG A 279 -18.24 3.07 -11.77
CA ARG A 279 -17.93 2.60 -10.43
C ARG A 279 -17.70 1.11 -10.50
N ASP A 280 -16.50 0.69 -10.13
CA ASP A 280 -16.02 -0.69 -10.31
C ASP A 280 -16.28 -1.24 -11.75
N TYR A 281 -16.05 -0.38 -12.74
CA TYR A 281 -16.19 -0.61 -14.18
C TYR A 281 -17.63 -0.82 -14.69
N PHE A 282 -18.63 -0.49 -13.88
CA PHE A 282 -20.03 -0.37 -14.30
C PHE A 282 -20.41 1.10 -14.46
N LEU A 283 -21.13 1.43 -15.52
CA LEU A 283 -21.57 2.81 -15.78
C LEU A 283 -22.43 3.31 -14.61
N THR A 284 -22.14 4.52 -14.14
CA THR A 284 -22.92 5.15 -13.08
C THR A 284 -22.98 6.65 -13.27
N ASP A 285 -24.11 7.24 -12.90
CA ASP A 285 -24.32 8.68 -12.78
C ASP A 285 -24.22 9.16 -11.33
N ILE A 286 -24.06 8.25 -10.38
CA ILE A 286 -23.94 8.56 -8.96
C ILE A 286 -22.62 9.29 -8.73
N PRO A 287 -22.63 10.53 -8.20
CA PRO A 287 -21.42 11.23 -7.82
C PRO A 287 -20.54 10.40 -6.91
N PHE A 288 -19.23 10.53 -7.12
CA PHE A 288 -18.27 9.95 -6.18
C PHE A 288 -17.71 11.04 -5.28
N ASP A 289 -17.40 10.62 -4.07
CA ASP A 289 -16.82 11.44 -3.04
C ASP A 289 -15.74 10.58 -2.34
N THR A 290 -14.62 11.20 -2.02
CA THR A 290 -13.42 10.52 -1.51
C THR A 290 -13.63 9.79 -0.19
N TYR A 291 -14.68 10.09 0.59
CA TYR A 291 -14.96 9.37 1.85
C TYR A 291 -15.17 7.86 1.66
N ASN A 292 -15.74 7.44 0.52
CA ASN A 292 -16.04 6.03 0.21
C ASN A 292 -15.27 5.49 -1.01
N THR A 293 -14.37 6.28 -1.55
CA THR A 293 -13.51 5.93 -2.68
C THR A 293 -12.15 5.49 -2.17
N SER A 294 -11.66 4.36 -2.69
CA SER A 294 -10.30 3.90 -2.41
C SER A 294 -9.30 4.39 -3.46
N ARG A 295 -9.69 4.35 -4.73
CA ARG A 295 -8.89 4.88 -5.84
C ARG A 295 -9.76 5.39 -6.98
N VAL A 296 -9.23 6.38 -7.71
CA VAL A 296 -9.78 6.82 -9.00
C VAL A 296 -8.81 6.46 -10.11
N THR A 297 -9.21 5.53 -10.97
CA THR A 297 -8.41 5.07 -12.12
C THR A 297 -8.90 5.74 -13.38
N ILE A 298 -8.00 6.41 -14.10
CA ILE A 298 -8.29 7.19 -15.29
C ILE A 298 -7.59 6.54 -16.47
N SER A 299 -8.38 5.98 -17.38
CA SER A 299 -7.94 5.45 -18.66
C SER A 299 -8.22 6.48 -19.73
N ARG A 300 -7.18 7.15 -20.23
CA ARG A 300 -7.33 8.25 -21.19
C ARG A 300 -7.34 7.72 -22.62
N GLY A 301 -8.42 7.98 -23.33
CA GLY A 301 -8.61 7.58 -24.71
C GLY A 301 -9.54 6.38 -24.90
N PRO A 302 -9.91 6.06 -26.15
CA PRO A 302 -10.96 5.07 -26.43
C PRO A 302 -10.56 3.68 -25.92
N ASN A 303 -11.34 3.14 -25.00
CA ASN A 303 -11.14 1.80 -24.45
C ASN A 303 -12.42 0.94 -24.55
N SER A 304 -13.06 1.04 -25.72
CA SER A 304 -14.34 0.38 -26.01
C SER A 304 -14.24 -1.15 -26.07
N LEU A 305 -13.05 -1.70 -26.34
CA LEU A 305 -12.82 -3.14 -26.46
C LEU A 305 -13.11 -3.90 -25.15
N LEU A 306 -12.87 -3.28 -23.99
CA LEU A 306 -12.88 -3.97 -22.70
C LEU A 306 -14.07 -3.62 -21.81
N PHE A 307 -14.70 -2.47 -22.03
CA PHE A 307 -15.80 -2.03 -21.19
C PHE A 307 -17.12 -1.91 -21.96
N GLY A 308 -17.11 -2.00 -23.30
CA GLY A 308 -18.26 -1.64 -24.14
C GLY A 308 -18.67 -0.15 -24.03
N ILE A 309 -17.98 0.58 -23.15
CA ILE A 309 -18.12 1.98 -22.83
C ILE A 309 -17.02 2.70 -23.61
N GLY A 310 -17.42 3.55 -24.56
CA GLY A 310 -16.58 3.94 -25.69
C GLY A 310 -16.47 5.45 -25.92
N SER A 311 -16.46 6.26 -24.87
CA SER A 311 -16.13 7.68 -25.04
C SER A 311 -14.71 7.83 -25.61
N PRO A 312 -14.47 8.75 -26.58
CA PRO A 312 -13.13 9.09 -27.01
C PRO A 312 -12.29 9.72 -25.89
N GLY A 313 -12.93 10.25 -24.84
CA GLY A 313 -12.28 10.69 -23.60
C GLY A 313 -11.79 9.52 -22.72
N GLY A 314 -12.30 8.30 -22.95
CA GLY A 314 -11.95 7.11 -22.19
C GLY A 314 -12.85 6.88 -20.98
N VAL A 315 -12.29 6.36 -19.90
CA VAL A 315 -13.04 5.94 -18.71
C VAL A 315 -12.39 6.48 -17.45
N ILE A 316 -13.20 7.08 -16.57
CA ILE A 316 -12.84 7.41 -15.20
C ILE A 316 -13.59 6.44 -14.31
N ASN A 317 -12.84 5.56 -13.65
CA ASN A 317 -13.37 4.55 -12.77
C ASN A 317 -13.13 4.92 -11.30
N ASN A 318 -14.21 4.99 -10.54
CA ASN A 318 -14.19 5.11 -9.10
C ASN A 318 -14.26 3.72 -8.45
N SER A 319 -13.21 3.30 -7.76
CA SER A 319 -13.27 2.09 -6.95
C SER A 319 -13.69 2.43 -5.52
N LEU A 320 -14.61 1.63 -5.00
CA LEU A 320 -15.11 1.81 -3.64
C LEU A 320 -14.20 1.13 -2.62
N LYS A 321 -14.12 1.75 -1.45
CA LYS A 321 -13.53 1.17 -0.24
C LYS A 321 -14.18 -0.18 0.06
N LYS A 322 -13.34 -1.23 0.19
CA LYS A 322 -13.77 -2.59 0.54
C LYS A 322 -13.40 -2.92 1.98
N ALA A 323 -14.09 -3.91 2.54
CA ALA A 323 -13.74 -4.44 3.85
C ALA A 323 -12.42 -5.22 3.78
N ASN A 324 -11.54 -4.96 4.74
CA ASN A 324 -10.24 -5.63 4.84
C ASN A 324 -10.34 -6.75 5.90
N VAL A 325 -10.03 -7.99 5.53
CA VAL A 325 -10.08 -9.15 6.45
C VAL A 325 -8.81 -9.32 7.29
N GLY A 326 -7.75 -8.58 6.99
CA GLY A 326 -6.45 -8.65 7.66
C GLY A 326 -6.25 -7.61 8.77
N SER A 327 -7.07 -6.55 8.83
CA SER A 327 -6.87 -5.48 9.81
C SER A 327 -8.18 -4.90 10.35
N ASN A 328 -8.15 -4.50 11.62
CA ASN A 328 -9.22 -3.73 12.26
C ASN A 328 -8.79 -2.26 12.36
N PHE A 329 -9.63 -1.33 11.96
CA PHE A 329 -9.34 0.10 12.14
C PHE A 329 -10.61 0.90 12.40
N ASN A 330 -10.43 2.10 12.99
CA ASN A 330 -11.48 3.07 13.20
C ASN A 330 -10.88 4.45 12.97
N GLU A 331 -11.43 5.16 12.01
CA GLU A 331 -11.03 6.51 11.66
C GLU A 331 -12.23 7.44 11.78
N ILE A 332 -11.98 8.61 12.34
CA ILE A 332 -12.93 9.72 12.42
C ILE A 332 -12.18 10.96 11.97
N SER A 333 -12.69 11.64 10.95
CA SER A 333 -12.12 12.89 10.47
C SER A 333 -13.11 14.03 10.64
N LEU A 334 -12.59 15.20 11.01
CA LEU A 334 -13.34 16.44 11.13
C LEU A 334 -12.58 17.53 10.39
N ARG A 335 -13.21 18.11 9.38
CA ARG A 335 -12.70 19.27 8.64
C ARG A 335 -13.63 20.45 8.88
N LEU A 336 -13.06 21.57 9.32
CA LEU A 336 -13.77 22.82 9.51
C LEU A 336 -13.29 23.83 8.46
N GLY A 337 -14.23 24.51 7.83
CA GLY A 337 -13.96 25.46 6.76
C GLY A 337 -14.45 26.87 7.06
N GLU A 338 -14.20 27.77 6.11
CA GLU A 338 -14.81 29.09 6.12
C GLU A 338 -16.33 29.00 5.96
N ARG A 339 -17.03 30.12 6.23
CA ARG A 339 -18.50 30.24 6.07
C ARG A 339 -19.31 29.19 6.86
N SER A 340 -18.76 28.69 7.95
CA SER A 340 -19.36 27.64 8.81
C SER A 340 -19.50 26.27 8.14
N SER A 341 -18.72 26.03 7.07
CA SER A 341 -18.62 24.70 6.46
C SER A 341 -17.96 23.73 7.44
N HIS A 342 -18.49 22.51 7.49
CA HIS A 342 -17.90 21.41 8.25
C HIS A 342 -18.17 20.10 7.56
N ARG A 343 -17.23 19.18 7.71
CA ARG A 343 -17.28 17.87 7.11
C ARG A 343 -16.75 16.84 8.10
N GLU A 344 -17.57 15.83 8.34
CA GLU A 344 -17.34 14.77 9.30
C GLU A 344 -17.38 13.45 8.55
N THR A 345 -16.32 12.65 8.66
CA THR A 345 -16.29 11.30 8.11
C THR A 345 -16.02 10.28 9.20
N ILE A 346 -16.61 9.11 9.03
CA ILE A 346 -16.29 7.92 9.81
C ILE A 346 -15.93 6.80 8.85
N ASP A 347 -14.88 6.05 9.16
CA ASP A 347 -14.50 4.85 8.42
C ASP A 347 -14.06 3.77 9.41
N ILE A 348 -14.85 2.72 9.50
CA ILE A 348 -14.67 1.67 10.50
C ILE A 348 -14.62 0.34 9.78
N ASN A 349 -13.53 -0.41 9.95
CA ASN A 349 -13.40 -1.78 9.47
C ASN A 349 -13.28 -2.75 10.63
N ARG A 350 -14.14 -3.77 10.63
CA ARG A 350 -14.20 -4.81 11.65
C ARG A 350 -14.15 -6.20 11.04
N VAL A 351 -13.13 -6.96 11.40
CA VAL A 351 -13.02 -8.40 11.11
C VAL A 351 -13.95 -9.14 12.06
N ILE A 352 -14.93 -9.84 11.50
CA ILE A 352 -15.92 -10.64 12.23
C ILE A 352 -15.46 -12.09 12.34
N LEU A 353 -14.78 -12.59 11.31
CA LEU A 353 -14.13 -13.90 11.27
C LEU A 353 -12.74 -13.73 10.69
N ASP A 354 -11.72 -14.12 11.43
CA ASP A 354 -10.31 -13.95 11.07
C ASP A 354 -10.02 -14.53 9.68
N GLY A 355 -9.47 -13.68 8.81
CA GLY A 355 -9.09 -14.02 7.44
C GLY A 355 -10.25 -14.41 6.52
N ARG A 356 -11.51 -14.26 6.94
CA ARG A 356 -12.68 -14.75 6.18
C ARG A 356 -13.79 -13.73 6.00
N LEU A 357 -14.09 -12.94 7.02
CA LEU A 357 -15.22 -12.02 6.98
C LEU A 357 -14.88 -10.72 7.71
N ALA A 358 -15.08 -9.61 7.02
CA ALA A 358 -15.02 -8.28 7.59
C ALA A 358 -16.20 -7.44 7.13
N ILE A 359 -16.55 -6.44 7.95
CA ILE A 359 -17.56 -5.43 7.65
C ILE A 359 -16.86 -4.08 7.71
N ARG A 360 -17.06 -3.25 6.67
CA ARG A 360 -16.62 -1.86 6.64
C ARG A 360 -17.84 -0.94 6.60
N ILE A 361 -17.83 0.09 7.44
CA ILE A 361 -18.86 1.12 7.54
C ILE A 361 -18.17 2.46 7.29
N ALA A 362 -18.56 3.12 6.21
CA ALA A 362 -18.16 4.48 5.90
C ALA A 362 -19.39 5.41 6.00
N GLY A 363 -19.20 6.59 6.60
CA GLY A 363 -20.24 7.59 6.75
C GLY A 363 -19.70 8.99 6.51
N LEU A 364 -20.55 9.86 5.97
CA LEU A 364 -20.24 11.25 5.69
C LEU A 364 -21.40 12.12 6.16
N ASN A 365 -21.08 13.17 6.90
CA ASN A 365 -21.94 14.32 7.12
C ASN A 365 -21.20 15.55 6.61
N ASP A 366 -21.76 16.24 5.62
CA ASP A 366 -21.11 17.36 4.96
C ASP A 366 -22.06 18.56 4.87
N LYS A 367 -21.51 19.73 5.19
CA LYS A 367 -22.18 21.01 5.07
C LYS A 367 -21.25 22.03 4.44
N PHE A 368 -21.68 22.53 3.28
CA PHE A 368 -21.01 23.59 2.52
C PHE A 368 -21.43 25.00 2.96
#